data_AF-A0A0D9RW57-F1
#
_entry.id   AF-A0A0D9RW57-F1
#
_cell.length_a   1.000
_cell.length_b   1.000
_cell.length_c   1.000
_cell.angle_alpha   90.00
_cell.angle_beta   90.00
_cell.angle_gamma   90.00
#
_symmetry.space_group_name_H-M   'P 1'
#
loop_
_entity.id
_entity.type
_entity.pdbx_description
1 polymer ?
#
loop_
_entity_poly.entity_id
_entity_poly.type
_entity_poly.pdbx_seq_one_letter_code
_entity_poly.pdbx_strand_id
1 'polypeptide(L)'
;MKASVVLSLLAYLVVPSGAYILGRCTVAKKLHDGGLDYFEGYSLENWVCLAYFESKFNPMAIYENTQDGYIGFGLFQIRGSDWCGDHGRNRCHMSCS
;
A
#
# COMPACT_ATOMS: atom_id res chain seq x y z
N MET A 1 8.33 15.96 -39.83
CA MET A 1 9.32 16.13 -38.73
C MET A 1 8.66 16.63 -37.45
N LYS A 2 7.98 17.79 -37.42
CA LYS A 2 7.32 18.31 -36.19
C LYS A 2 6.22 17.39 -35.63
N ALA A 3 5.38 16.82 -36.49
CA ALA A 3 4.28 15.93 -36.07
C ALA A 3 4.77 14.62 -35.43
N SER A 4 5.86 14.01 -35.94
CA SER A 4 6.43 12.79 -35.34
C SER A 4 7.00 13.03 -33.95
N VAL A 5 7.68 14.16 -33.74
CA VAL A 5 8.23 14.52 -32.42
C VAL A 5 7.10 14.74 -31.41
N VAL A 6 6.01 15.39 -31.83
CA VAL A 6 4.82 15.59 -30.98
C VAL A 6 4.14 14.26 -30.66
N LEU A 7 4.00 13.35 -31.63
CA LEU A 7 3.42 12.02 -31.41
C LEU A 7 4.26 11.19 -30.44
N SER A 8 5.59 11.23 -30.57
CA SER A 8 6.51 10.54 -29.65
C SER A 8 6.42 11.09 -28.23
N LEU A 9 6.30 12.42 -28.05
CA LEU A 9 6.12 13.05 -26.74
C LEU A 9 4.79 12.67 -26.07
N LEU A 10 3.70 12.60 -26.85
CA LEU A 10 2.39 12.19 -26.34
C LEU A 10 2.36 10.71 -25.90
N ALA A 11 3.13 9.84 -26.55
CA ALA A 11 3.23 8.43 -26.17
C ALA A 11 3.86 8.23 -24.77
N TYR A 12 4.76 9.12 -24.34
CA TYR A 12 5.34 9.07 -22.99
C TYR A 12 4.37 9.48 -21.88
N LEU A 13 3.25 10.16 -22.20
CA LEU A 13 2.24 10.54 -21.21
C LEU A 13 1.28 9.38 -20.88
N VAL A 14 1.33 8.28 -21.64
CA VAL A 14 0.52 7.09 -21.39
C VAL A 14 1.29 6.11 -20.50
N VAL A 15 1.69 6.56 -19.32
CA VAL A 15 2.11 5.64 -18.25
C VAL A 15 0.86 5.24 -17.48
N PRO A 16 0.54 3.95 -17.33
CA PRO A 16 -0.57 3.53 -16.49
C PRO A 16 -0.29 3.98 -15.04
N SER A 17 -1.01 5.00 -14.58
CA SER A 17 -0.93 5.50 -13.19
C SER A 17 -1.89 4.73 -12.26
N GLY A 18 -2.13 3.45 -12.56
CA GLY A 18 -3.00 2.61 -11.73
C GLY A 18 -2.26 2.17 -10.48
N ALA A 19 -2.89 2.26 -9.31
CA ALA A 19 -2.42 1.61 -8.10
C ALA A 19 -2.25 0.11 -8.41
N TYR A 20 -1.00 -0.34 -8.50
CA TYR A 20 -0.71 -1.70 -8.90
C TYR A 20 -1.11 -2.65 -7.76
N ILE A 21 -2.18 -3.41 -7.95
CA ILE A 21 -2.50 -4.52 -7.04
C ILE A 21 -1.38 -5.55 -7.18
N LEU A 22 -0.76 -5.88 -6.06
CA LEU A 22 0.35 -6.80 -6.01
C LEU A 22 -0.12 -8.25 -6.14
N GLY A 23 0.64 -9.06 -6.87
CA GLY A 23 0.45 -10.51 -6.86
C GLY A 23 0.87 -11.12 -5.51
N ARG A 24 0.21 -12.19 -5.09
CA ARG A 24 0.46 -12.89 -3.81
C ARG A 24 1.95 -13.19 -3.56
N CYS A 25 2.65 -13.75 -4.54
CA CYS A 25 4.07 -14.08 -4.40
C CYS A 25 4.97 -12.83 -4.34
N THR A 26 4.58 -11.74 -5.01
CA THR A 26 5.29 -10.45 -4.91
C THR A 26 5.14 -9.86 -3.52
N VAL A 27 3.94 -9.94 -2.92
CA VAL A 27 3.72 -9.57 -1.52
C VAL A 27 4.57 -10.43 -0.61
N ALA A 28 4.45 -11.77 -0.69
CA ALA A 28 5.22 -12.68 0.15
C ALA A 28 6.73 -12.41 0.08
N LYS A 29 7.28 -12.21 -1.13
CA LYS A 29 8.69 -11.85 -1.32
C LYS A 29 9.04 -10.53 -0.63
N LYS A 30 8.25 -9.46 -0.83
CA LYS A 30 8.50 -8.16 -0.20
C LYS A 30 8.42 -8.22 1.32
N LEU A 31 7.47 -8.97 1.87
CA LEU A 31 7.33 -9.14 3.32
C LEU A 31 8.50 -9.94 3.92
N HIS A 32 8.91 -11.02 3.24
CA HIS A 32 10.10 -11.79 3.61
C HIS A 32 11.37 -10.93 3.55
N ASP A 33 11.59 -10.22 2.43
CA ASP A 33 12.74 -9.33 2.23
C ASP A 33 12.73 -8.16 3.25
N GLY A 34 11.54 -7.79 3.76
CA GLY A 34 11.33 -6.82 4.85
C GLY A 34 11.48 -7.39 6.27
N GLY A 35 11.84 -8.67 6.41
CA GLY A 35 12.10 -9.30 7.71
C GLY A 35 10.87 -9.72 8.50
N LEU A 36 9.70 -9.85 7.85
CA LEU A 36 8.46 -10.23 8.55
C LEU A 36 8.29 -11.74 8.74
N ASP A 37 9.13 -12.58 8.14
CA ASP A 37 9.06 -14.01 8.39
C ASP A 37 9.47 -14.32 9.85
N TYR A 38 8.55 -14.88 10.63
CA TYR A 38 8.66 -15.12 12.08
C TYR A 38 8.86 -13.87 12.95
N PHE A 39 8.58 -12.67 12.42
CA PHE A 39 8.57 -11.45 13.23
C PHE A 39 7.48 -11.54 14.31
N GLU A 40 7.86 -11.31 15.57
CA GLU A 40 6.99 -11.45 16.74
C GLU A 40 6.30 -12.83 16.85
N GLY A 41 6.90 -13.87 16.26
CA GLY A 41 6.38 -15.24 16.28
C GLY A 41 5.31 -15.56 15.22
N TYR A 42 4.99 -14.62 14.33
CA TYR A 42 4.04 -14.84 13.22
C TYR A 42 4.78 -15.25 11.94
N SER A 43 4.42 -16.40 11.38
CA SER A 43 4.99 -16.86 10.10
C SER A 43 4.66 -15.93 8.93
N LEU A 44 5.44 -15.99 7.85
CA LEU A 44 5.20 -15.20 6.65
C LEU A 44 3.77 -15.32 6.09
N GLU A 45 3.15 -16.50 6.17
CA GLU A 45 1.79 -16.73 5.67
C GLU A 45 0.74 -15.93 6.44
N ASN A 46 0.95 -15.69 7.74
CA ASN A 46 0.06 -14.84 8.53
C ASN A 46 0.07 -13.40 8.01
N TRP A 47 1.25 -12.85 7.72
CA TRP A 47 1.38 -11.50 7.17
C TRP A 47 0.82 -11.39 5.76
N VAL A 48 1.01 -12.41 4.92
CA VAL A 48 0.40 -12.48 3.59
C VAL A 48 -1.13 -12.57 3.69
N CYS A 49 -1.65 -13.35 4.63
CA CYS A 49 -3.09 -13.46 4.90
C CYS A 49 -3.68 -12.10 5.31
N LEU A 50 -3.04 -11.44 6.28
CA LEU A 50 -3.42 -10.09 6.73
C LEU A 50 -3.49 -9.11 5.56
N ALA A 51 -2.42 -9.01 4.76
CA ALA A 51 -2.39 -8.11 3.60
C ALA A 51 -3.52 -8.39 2.58
N TYR A 52 -3.92 -9.64 2.39
CA TYR A 52 -5.01 -9.98 1.48
C TYR A 52 -6.39 -9.59 2.04
N PHE A 53 -6.64 -9.85 3.32
CA PHE A 53 -7.93 -9.56 3.92
C PHE A 53 -8.14 -8.07 4.16
N GLU A 54 -7.08 -7.33 4.48
CA GLU A 54 -7.13 -5.89 4.69
C GLU A 54 -7.29 -5.09 3.38
N SER A 55 -6.49 -5.39 2.35
CA SER A 55 -6.40 -4.52 1.16
C SER A 55 -6.51 -5.23 -0.18
N LYS A 56 -6.71 -6.55 -0.20
CA LYS A 56 -6.60 -7.37 -1.42
C LYS A 56 -5.27 -7.14 -2.15
N PHE A 57 -4.20 -6.95 -1.38
CA PHE A 57 -2.86 -6.63 -1.87
C PHE A 57 -2.72 -5.29 -2.61
N ASN A 58 -3.64 -4.36 -2.40
CA ASN A 58 -3.52 -3.00 -2.93
C ASN A 58 -2.67 -2.14 -1.96
N PRO A 59 -1.43 -1.77 -2.33
CA PRO A 59 -0.57 -0.97 -1.46
C PRO A 59 -1.06 0.47 -1.27
N MET A 60 -2.00 0.94 -2.11
CA MET A 60 -2.60 2.27 -2.06
C MET A 60 -4.06 2.24 -1.58
N ALA A 61 -4.49 1.15 -0.94
CA ALA A 61 -5.86 1.05 -0.43
C ALA A 61 -6.13 2.10 0.66
N ILE A 62 -7.26 2.80 0.54
CA ILE A 62 -7.76 3.71 1.57
C ILE A 62 -9.22 3.35 1.80
N TYR A 63 -9.54 2.90 3.01
CA TYR A 63 -10.91 2.54 3.38
C TYR A 63 -11.34 3.30 4.64
N GLU A 64 -12.56 3.81 4.60
CA GLU A 64 -13.21 4.41 5.76
C GLU A 64 -13.93 3.32 6.54
N ASN A 65 -13.59 3.19 7.82
CA ASN A 65 -14.35 2.39 8.76
C ASN A 65 -15.33 3.31 9.50
N THR A 66 -16.58 3.29 9.06
CA THR A 66 -17.65 4.13 9.61
C THR A 66 -18.11 3.68 11.00
N GLN A 67 -17.91 2.42 11.37
CA GLN A 67 -18.31 1.88 12.67
C GLN A 67 -17.41 2.40 13.79
N ASP A 68 -16.10 2.42 13.54
CA ASP A 68 -15.09 2.83 14.51
C ASP A 68 -14.57 4.26 14.27
N GLY A 69 -15.02 4.92 13.20
CA GLY A 69 -14.71 6.32 12.89
C GLY A 69 -13.24 6.58 12.55
N TYR A 70 -12.61 5.70 11.76
CA TYR A 70 -11.23 5.90 11.31
C TYR A 70 -11.02 5.58 9.83
N ILE A 71 -9.92 6.10 9.27
CA ILE A 71 -9.45 5.78 7.92
C ILE A 71 -8.24 4.86 8.03
N GLY A 72 -8.30 3.73 7.32
CA GLY A 72 -7.20 2.78 7.16
C GLY A 72 -6.40 3.07 5.89
N PHE A 73 -5.07 2.90 5.98
CA PHE A 73 -4.14 3.24 4.90
C PHE A 73 -3.25 2.06 4.48
N GLY A 74 -3.12 1.89 3.16
CA GLY A 74 -2.16 1.03 2.51
C GLY A 74 -2.41 -0.47 2.68
N LEU A 75 -1.34 -1.25 2.50
CA LEU A 75 -1.40 -2.71 2.43
C LEU A 75 -2.02 -3.39 3.66
N PHE A 76 -1.80 -2.81 4.84
CA PHE A 76 -2.24 -3.34 6.14
C PHE A 76 -3.36 -2.52 6.79
N GLN A 77 -3.94 -1.55 6.06
CA GLN A 77 -4.99 -0.67 6.58
C GLN A 77 -4.60 -0.02 7.92
N ILE A 78 -3.39 0.54 7.98
CA ILE A 78 -2.86 1.22 9.17
C ILE A 78 -3.79 2.38 9.53
N ARG A 79 -4.29 2.40 10.76
CA ARG A 79 -5.26 3.41 11.22
C ARG A 79 -4.60 4.77 11.44
N GLY A 80 -5.10 5.79 10.75
CA GLY A 80 -4.57 7.16 10.82
C GLY A 80 -4.51 7.73 12.24
N SER A 81 -5.63 7.81 12.96
CA SER A 81 -5.71 8.49 14.27
C SER A 81 -4.72 8.02 15.35
N ASP A 82 -4.18 6.80 15.25
CA ASP A 82 -3.24 6.24 16.22
C ASP A 82 -1.82 6.05 15.66
N TRP A 83 -1.65 5.67 14.41
CA TRP A 83 -0.37 5.17 13.91
C TRP A 83 0.37 6.14 12.98
N CYS A 84 -0.32 6.96 12.18
CA CYS A 84 0.31 7.86 11.20
C CYS A 84 -0.43 9.21 11.05
N GLY A 85 0.18 10.18 10.39
CA GLY A 85 -0.44 11.48 10.08
C GLY A 85 -0.15 12.58 11.11
N ASP A 86 -0.56 13.79 10.77
CA ASP A 86 -0.24 15.01 11.55
C ASP A 86 -1.17 15.21 12.75
N HIS A 87 -2.21 14.38 12.86
CA HIS A 87 -3.25 14.48 13.85
C HIS A 87 -3.38 13.14 14.59
N GLY A 88 -3.39 13.18 15.93
CA GLY A 88 -3.48 11.97 16.75
C GLY A 88 -2.14 11.55 17.35
N ARG A 89 -1.98 10.25 17.66
CA ARG A 89 -0.80 9.75 18.41
C ARG A 89 0.45 9.57 17.55
N ASN A 90 0.29 9.35 16.25
CA ASN A 90 1.35 9.13 15.27
C ASN A 90 2.53 8.28 15.79
N ARG A 91 2.22 7.05 16.22
CA ARG A 91 3.22 6.13 16.81
C ARG A 91 4.33 5.74 15.86
N CYS A 92 4.09 5.78 14.54
CA CYS A 92 5.09 5.50 13.53
C CYS A 92 5.89 6.74 13.10
N HIS A 93 5.57 7.93 13.64
CA HIS A 93 6.24 9.20 13.34
C HIS A 93 6.34 9.51 11.83
N MET A 94 5.26 9.27 11.08
CA MET A 94 5.23 9.46 9.63
C MET A 94 3.85 9.92 9.13
N SER A 95 3.79 10.49 7.93
CA SER A 95 2.51 10.77 7.26
C SER A 95 1.84 9.47 6.81
N CYS A 96 0.50 9.48 6.70
CA CYS A 96 -0.25 8.37 6.11
C CYS A 96 -0.26 8.39 4.57
N SER A 97 0.17 9.50 3.95
CA SER A 97 0.18 9.75 2.51
C SER A 97 1.51 9.47 1.85
#